data_AF-A0A6L3AQY4-F1
#
_entry.id   AF-A0A6L3AQY4-F1
#
_cell.length_a   1.000
_cell.length_b   1.000
_cell.length_c   1.000
_cell.angle_alpha   90.00
_cell.angle_beta   90.00
_cell.angle_gamma   90.00
#
_symmetry.space_group_name_H-M   'P 1'
#
loop_
_entity.id
_entity.type
_entity.pdbx_description
1 polymer ?
#
loop_
_entity_poly.entity_id
_entity_poly.type
_entity_poly.pdbx_seq_one_letter_code
_entity_poly.pdbx_strand_id
1 'polypeptide(L)'
;KSTTQFTGTVGGTTALASLTTDATGTSSLRSVTTTGAQTYNDAVTLDGTYTGGTVTANAATTLAGATTVNAGTATFNGAVNGAQALTIAGTGTTQFNAAVGGTTALASLTTNAGATASFLNVSTTGAQTHGAATTLNGTYTTTNGAFTASGAATLAGDTTVNGGSSVLFSGTVDGAYALAVNNKSTTQFTGTVGGTTALASLTTDATGTSSLRSVTTTGAQTYNDAVTLNGTYTTTSGAFTANGATTLGGDTTVNGGSSVLFAGTVDGAQALVINSKGATQFTGTVGGTTALMSLTTDATGTSSLRNVTTTGAQTYNDAVTLNGTYATTSGAFTANGAATLAGDTTVNGGSSVLFAGTVDGAQALVINSKGATQFTGTVGGTTALASLTTDAGGTSSLRNVTTTGAQTYNDAVTL
;
A
#
# COMPACT_ATOMS: atom_id res chain seq x y z
N LYS A 1 -39.82 -34.00 0.01
CA LYS A 1 -38.55 -34.05 -0.75
C LYS A 1 -37.57 -34.82 0.12
N SER A 2 -37.06 -35.95 -0.38
CA SER A 2 -36.17 -36.86 0.35
C SER A 2 -34.72 -36.36 0.31
N THR A 3 -33.95 -36.74 1.32
CA THR A 3 -32.49 -36.60 1.34
C THR A 3 -31.87 -37.88 0.79
N THR A 4 -31.02 -37.80 -0.22
CA THR A 4 -30.17 -38.91 -0.64
C THR A 4 -28.91 -38.91 0.22
N GLN A 5 -28.65 -39.98 0.97
CA GLN A 5 -27.51 -40.04 1.89
C GLN A 5 -26.57 -41.19 1.56
N PHE A 6 -25.30 -40.86 1.31
CA PHE A 6 -24.19 -41.79 1.21
C PHE A 6 -23.32 -41.63 2.45
N THR A 7 -23.45 -42.56 3.39
CA THR A 7 -22.61 -42.56 4.59
C THR A 7 -21.23 -43.13 4.30
N GLY A 8 -21.02 -43.98 3.30
CA GLY A 8 -19.69 -44.47 2.93
C GLY A 8 -18.99 -43.62 1.89
N THR A 9 -17.69 -43.88 1.68
CA THR A 9 -16.95 -43.41 0.51
C THR A 9 -17.60 -43.93 -0.77
N VAL A 10 -17.90 -43.03 -1.70
CA VAL A 10 -18.44 -43.37 -3.02
C VAL A 10 -17.28 -43.50 -4.01
N GLY A 11 -17.21 -44.61 -4.75
CA GLY A 11 -16.11 -44.87 -5.70
C GLY A 11 -14.77 -45.24 -5.05
N GLY A 12 -14.79 -45.81 -3.83
CA GLY A 12 -13.60 -46.09 -3.03
C GLY A 12 -12.59 -47.06 -3.65
N THR A 13 -12.95 -48.33 -3.85
CA THR A 13 -12.04 -49.36 -4.41
C THR A 13 -11.88 -49.24 -5.92
N THR A 14 -12.94 -48.83 -6.61
CA THR A 14 -12.96 -48.58 -8.04
C THR A 14 -13.68 -47.26 -8.25
N ALA A 15 -12.98 -46.30 -8.84
CA ALA A 15 -13.53 -44.99 -9.14
C ALA A 15 -14.73 -45.12 -10.09
N LEU A 16 -15.80 -44.36 -9.83
CA LEU A 16 -16.90 -44.28 -10.78
C LEU A 16 -16.46 -43.50 -12.02
N ALA A 17 -17.06 -43.78 -13.18
CA ALA A 17 -16.84 -42.93 -14.36
C ALA A 17 -17.34 -41.50 -14.11
N SER A 18 -18.52 -41.37 -13.51
CA SER A 18 -19.13 -40.08 -13.15
C SER A 18 -20.15 -40.26 -12.02
N LEU A 19 -20.54 -39.16 -11.39
CA LEU A 19 -21.67 -39.10 -10.46
C LEU A 19 -22.53 -37.88 -10.80
N THR A 20 -23.86 -38.04 -10.82
CA THR A 20 -24.80 -36.95 -11.05
C THR A 20 -26.02 -37.10 -10.15
N THR A 21 -26.39 -36.05 -9.42
CA THR A 21 -27.64 -35.98 -8.65
C THR A 21 -28.73 -35.25 -9.45
N ASP A 22 -30.00 -35.43 -9.06
CA ASP A 22 -31.09 -34.66 -9.66
C ASP A 22 -31.16 -33.23 -9.09
N ALA A 23 -32.04 -32.37 -9.62
CA ALA A 23 -32.13 -30.95 -9.24
C ALA A 23 -33.00 -30.67 -8.00
N THR A 24 -33.57 -31.70 -7.38
CA THR A 24 -34.58 -31.59 -6.33
C THR A 24 -34.17 -32.29 -5.05
N GLY A 25 -34.54 -31.72 -3.91
CA GLY A 25 -34.20 -32.32 -2.62
C GLY A 25 -32.79 -31.94 -2.19
N THR A 26 -32.12 -32.87 -1.49
CA THR A 26 -30.78 -32.68 -0.98
C THR A 26 -29.98 -33.97 -1.05
N SER A 27 -28.67 -33.82 -1.20
CA SER A 27 -27.73 -34.94 -1.22
C SER A 27 -26.68 -34.76 -0.12
N SER A 28 -26.38 -35.80 0.63
CA SER A 28 -25.34 -35.82 1.65
C SER A 28 -24.35 -36.91 1.30
N LEU A 29 -23.08 -36.56 1.08
CA LEU A 29 -22.04 -37.50 0.67
C LEU A 29 -20.84 -37.39 1.59
N ARG A 30 -20.17 -38.52 1.81
CA ARG A 30 -18.87 -38.57 2.49
C ARG A 30 -17.82 -39.14 1.55
N SER A 31 -16.97 -38.28 1.00
CA SER A 31 -15.92 -38.60 0.02
C SER A 31 -16.41 -39.26 -1.27
N VAL A 32 -15.95 -38.75 -2.41
CA VAL A 32 -16.34 -39.27 -3.73
C VAL A 32 -15.14 -39.29 -4.66
N THR A 33 -14.87 -40.45 -5.26
CA THR A 33 -13.81 -40.62 -6.25
C THR A 33 -14.41 -41.02 -7.61
N THR A 34 -14.16 -40.20 -8.62
CA THR A 34 -14.53 -40.45 -10.01
C THR A 34 -13.31 -40.30 -10.93
N THR A 35 -13.33 -40.93 -12.11
CA THR A 35 -12.36 -40.64 -13.18
C THR A 35 -12.80 -39.45 -14.03
N GLY A 36 -14.11 -39.26 -14.19
CA GLY A 36 -14.74 -38.13 -14.88
C GLY A 36 -15.44 -37.16 -13.93
N ALA A 37 -16.63 -36.70 -14.32
CA ALA A 37 -17.34 -35.60 -13.67
C ALA A 37 -18.14 -36.01 -12.43
N GLN A 38 -18.18 -35.11 -11.45
CA GLN A 38 -19.13 -35.10 -10.34
C GLN A 38 -20.03 -33.88 -10.46
N THR A 39 -21.33 -34.08 -10.64
CA THR A 39 -22.31 -32.98 -10.80
C THR A 39 -23.42 -33.09 -9.76
N TYR A 40 -23.48 -32.14 -8.85
CA TYR A 40 -24.50 -32.05 -7.82
C TYR A 40 -25.52 -30.98 -8.21
N ASN A 41 -26.71 -31.41 -8.67
CA ASN A 41 -27.75 -30.50 -9.17
C ASN A 41 -28.69 -29.98 -8.08
N ASP A 42 -28.74 -30.67 -6.95
CA ASP A 42 -29.48 -30.32 -5.73
C ASP A 42 -28.54 -29.72 -4.68
N ALA A 43 -29.11 -29.25 -3.56
CA ALA A 43 -28.29 -28.76 -2.46
C ALA A 43 -27.51 -29.92 -1.83
N VAL A 44 -26.20 -29.73 -1.65
CA VAL A 44 -25.29 -30.81 -1.28
C VAL A 44 -24.61 -30.55 0.06
N THR A 45 -24.54 -31.59 0.89
CA THR A 45 -23.73 -31.63 2.11
C THR A 45 -22.49 -32.45 1.87
N LEU A 46 -21.31 -31.85 2.08
CA LEU A 46 -20.01 -32.45 1.81
C LEU A 46 -19.23 -32.74 3.11
N ASP A 47 -18.53 -33.88 3.10
CA ASP A 47 -17.61 -34.31 4.15
C ASP A 47 -16.49 -35.17 3.53
N GLY A 48 -15.22 -34.84 3.80
CA GLY A 48 -14.06 -35.59 3.31
C GLY A 48 -13.57 -35.16 1.93
N THR A 49 -13.08 -36.11 1.13
CA THR A 49 -12.31 -35.81 -0.10
C THR A 49 -13.08 -36.13 -1.38
N TYR A 50 -13.13 -35.18 -2.30
CA TYR A 50 -13.81 -35.27 -3.60
C TYR A 50 -12.78 -35.19 -4.72
N THR A 51 -12.52 -36.32 -5.37
CA THR A 51 -11.50 -36.45 -6.42
C THR A 51 -12.16 -36.79 -7.76
N GLY A 52 -11.87 -36.02 -8.81
CA GLY A 52 -12.44 -36.24 -10.14
C GLY A 52 -11.83 -35.35 -11.22
N GLY A 53 -12.24 -35.55 -12.47
CA GLY A 53 -11.88 -34.63 -13.55
C GLY A 53 -12.50 -33.24 -13.32
N THR A 54 -13.81 -33.23 -13.04
CA THR A 54 -14.57 -32.03 -12.70
C THR A 54 -15.45 -32.27 -11.48
N VAL A 55 -15.63 -31.25 -10.65
CA VAL A 55 -16.58 -31.22 -9.53
C VAL A 55 -17.43 -29.96 -9.67
N THR A 56 -18.75 -30.13 -9.78
CA THR A 56 -19.69 -29.01 -9.96
C THR A 56 -20.83 -29.15 -8.96
N ALA A 57 -21.06 -28.12 -8.15
CA ALA A 57 -22.23 -27.99 -7.28
C ALA A 57 -23.09 -26.83 -7.79
N ASN A 58 -24.27 -27.15 -8.32
CA ASN A 58 -25.17 -26.17 -8.95
C ASN A 58 -26.06 -25.43 -7.96
N ALA A 59 -26.29 -26.00 -6.77
CA ALA A 59 -27.04 -25.37 -5.69
C ALA A 59 -26.15 -25.13 -4.45
N ALA A 60 -26.77 -24.77 -3.33
CA ALA A 60 -26.06 -24.48 -2.09
C ALA A 60 -25.26 -25.69 -1.60
N THR A 61 -24.04 -25.44 -1.13
CA THR A 61 -23.15 -26.44 -0.54
C THR A 61 -23.00 -26.20 0.95
N THR A 62 -23.19 -27.23 1.77
CA THR A 62 -22.93 -27.21 3.21
C THR A 62 -21.77 -28.13 3.55
N LEU A 63 -20.76 -27.66 4.27
CA LEU A 63 -19.66 -28.49 4.76
C LEU A 63 -20.05 -29.05 6.14
N ALA A 64 -20.22 -30.37 6.22
CA ALA A 64 -20.47 -31.08 7.48
C ALA A 64 -19.17 -31.60 8.12
N GLY A 65 -18.09 -31.68 7.35
CA GLY A 65 -16.76 -32.01 7.82
C GLY A 65 -15.68 -31.26 7.03
N ALA A 66 -14.42 -31.43 7.44
CA ALA A 66 -13.30 -30.90 6.67
C ALA A 66 -13.36 -31.47 5.26
N THR A 67 -13.39 -30.58 4.26
CA THR A 67 -13.66 -30.94 2.87
C THR A 67 -12.48 -30.60 1.99
N THR A 68 -12.03 -31.57 1.20
CA THR A 68 -10.99 -31.38 0.19
C THR A 68 -11.57 -31.65 -1.19
N VAL A 69 -11.44 -30.70 -2.11
CA VAL A 69 -11.78 -30.88 -3.53
C VAL A 69 -10.49 -30.98 -4.33
N ASN A 70 -10.22 -32.16 -4.86
CA ASN A 70 -9.07 -32.46 -5.70
C ASN A 70 -9.54 -32.76 -7.14
N ALA A 71 -9.90 -31.71 -7.87
CA ALA A 71 -10.40 -31.82 -9.23
C ALA A 71 -9.61 -30.96 -10.21
N GLY A 72 -9.60 -31.35 -11.48
CA GLY A 72 -9.08 -30.51 -12.56
C GLY A 72 -9.87 -29.20 -12.66
N THR A 73 -11.19 -29.26 -12.55
CA THR A 73 -12.06 -28.08 -12.43
C THR A 73 -13.02 -28.23 -11.27
N ALA A 74 -13.14 -27.20 -10.44
CA ALA A 74 -14.12 -27.11 -9.36
C ALA A 74 -15.02 -25.87 -9.55
N THR A 75 -16.34 -26.06 -9.57
CA THR A 75 -17.31 -24.96 -9.73
C THR A 75 -18.40 -25.05 -8.68
N PHE A 76 -18.60 -23.97 -7.94
CA PHE A 76 -19.68 -23.81 -6.98
C PHE A 76 -20.58 -22.66 -7.42
N ASN A 77 -21.78 -22.98 -7.88
CA ASN A 77 -22.75 -21.99 -8.36
C ASN A 77 -23.63 -21.44 -7.23
N GLY A 78 -23.85 -22.23 -6.17
CA GLY A 78 -24.52 -21.79 -4.96
C GLY A 78 -23.55 -21.38 -3.84
N ALA A 79 -24.10 -20.80 -2.78
CA ALA A 79 -23.31 -20.42 -1.61
C ALA A 79 -22.69 -21.65 -0.95
N VAL A 80 -21.47 -21.50 -0.42
CA VAL A 80 -20.74 -22.56 0.28
C VAL A 80 -20.60 -22.17 1.74
N ASN A 81 -21.20 -22.92 2.67
CA ASN A 81 -21.24 -22.58 4.09
C ASN A 81 -20.90 -23.78 4.98
N GLY A 82 -20.60 -23.53 6.25
CA GLY A 82 -20.38 -24.55 7.27
C GLY A 82 -19.08 -24.29 8.02
N ALA A 83 -19.08 -24.45 9.34
CA ALA A 83 -17.96 -24.10 10.22
C ALA A 83 -16.76 -25.07 10.13
N GLN A 84 -16.41 -25.47 8.91
CA GLN A 84 -15.41 -26.47 8.59
C GLN A 84 -14.36 -25.89 7.63
N ALA A 85 -13.21 -26.57 7.55
CA ALA A 85 -12.17 -26.21 6.59
C ALA A 85 -12.55 -26.65 5.18
N LEU A 86 -12.30 -25.79 4.20
CA LEU A 86 -12.35 -26.12 2.77
C LEU A 86 -10.96 -26.01 2.16
N THR A 87 -10.48 -27.11 1.60
CA THR A 87 -9.24 -27.14 0.82
C THR A 87 -9.55 -27.45 -0.63
N ILE A 88 -9.11 -26.59 -1.55
CA ILE A 88 -9.12 -26.86 -2.97
C ILE A 88 -7.70 -27.28 -3.37
N ALA A 89 -7.50 -28.59 -3.49
CA ALA A 89 -6.20 -29.21 -3.72
C ALA A 89 -5.84 -29.35 -5.22
N GLY A 90 -6.86 -29.31 -6.09
CA GLY A 90 -6.70 -29.42 -7.53
C GLY A 90 -5.83 -28.30 -8.12
N THR A 91 -5.16 -28.60 -9.23
CA THR A 91 -4.22 -27.68 -9.91
C THR A 91 -4.81 -26.94 -11.10
N GLY A 92 -6.07 -27.17 -11.46
CA GLY A 92 -6.72 -26.46 -12.57
C GLY A 92 -7.53 -25.26 -12.11
N THR A 93 -8.77 -25.15 -12.56
CA THR A 93 -9.59 -23.95 -12.38
C THR A 93 -10.61 -24.12 -11.26
N THR A 94 -10.69 -23.15 -10.35
CA THR A 94 -11.71 -23.12 -9.29
C THR A 94 -12.55 -21.86 -9.39
N GLN A 95 -13.87 -21.99 -9.35
CA GLN A 95 -14.78 -20.86 -9.43
C GLN A 95 -15.89 -20.96 -8.37
N PHE A 96 -16.05 -19.89 -7.61
CA PHE A 96 -17.18 -19.69 -6.70
C PHE A 96 -18.02 -18.52 -7.22
N ASN A 97 -19.22 -18.82 -7.73
CA ASN A 97 -20.14 -17.83 -8.30
C ASN A 97 -21.12 -17.24 -7.27
N ALA A 98 -20.96 -17.62 -6.00
CA ALA A 98 -21.73 -17.08 -4.87
C ALA A 98 -20.81 -16.92 -3.64
N ALA A 99 -21.37 -16.36 -2.56
CA ALA A 99 -20.63 -16.14 -1.33
C ALA A 99 -20.14 -17.45 -0.69
N VAL A 100 -18.91 -17.41 -0.18
CA VAL A 100 -18.30 -18.46 0.63
C VAL A 100 -18.32 -18.02 2.09
N GLY A 101 -18.92 -18.82 2.96
CA GLY A 101 -19.07 -18.53 4.39
C GLY A 101 -20.04 -17.40 4.72
N GLY A 102 -20.91 -17.00 3.77
CA GLY A 102 -21.79 -15.84 3.93
C GLY A 102 -22.84 -15.97 5.05
N THR A 103 -23.35 -17.17 5.33
CA THR A 103 -24.28 -17.42 6.44
C THR A 103 -23.59 -18.10 7.63
N THR A 104 -22.73 -19.07 7.34
CA THR A 104 -21.89 -19.75 8.34
C THR A 104 -20.48 -19.73 7.83
N ALA A 105 -19.68 -18.82 8.39
CA ALA A 105 -18.28 -18.65 8.05
C ALA A 105 -17.53 -19.99 8.10
N LEU A 106 -16.66 -20.22 7.12
CA LEU A 106 -15.84 -21.42 7.12
C LEU A 106 -14.80 -21.36 8.25
N ALA A 107 -14.32 -22.50 8.72
CA ALA A 107 -13.19 -22.50 9.65
C ALA A 107 -11.92 -21.98 8.97
N SER A 108 -11.70 -22.37 7.71
CA SER A 108 -10.63 -21.87 6.86
C SER A 108 -10.93 -22.14 5.39
N LEU A 109 -10.24 -21.43 4.51
CA LEU A 109 -10.22 -21.68 3.08
C LEU A 109 -8.77 -21.73 2.60
N THR A 110 -8.41 -22.79 1.88
CA THR A 110 -7.09 -22.93 1.26
C THR A 110 -7.24 -23.33 -0.20
N THR A 111 -6.54 -22.66 -1.11
CA THR A 111 -6.35 -23.12 -2.50
C THR A 111 -4.89 -23.49 -2.74
N ASN A 112 -4.63 -24.58 -3.43
CA ASN A 112 -3.27 -25.02 -3.78
C ASN A 112 -2.58 -24.05 -4.76
N ALA A 113 -1.24 -24.05 -4.75
CA ALA A 113 -0.44 -23.33 -5.73
C ALA A 113 -0.51 -24.00 -7.11
N GLY A 114 -0.32 -23.20 -8.17
CA GLY A 114 -0.30 -23.67 -9.57
C GLY A 114 -1.67 -23.73 -10.26
N ALA A 115 -2.75 -23.44 -9.53
CA ALA A 115 -4.12 -23.31 -10.03
C ALA A 115 -4.49 -21.84 -10.33
N THR A 116 -5.68 -21.65 -10.91
CA THR A 116 -6.40 -20.36 -10.92
C THR A 116 -7.68 -20.47 -10.10
N ALA A 117 -7.98 -19.47 -9.28
CA ALA A 117 -9.20 -19.42 -8.48
C ALA A 117 -9.96 -18.09 -8.69
N SER A 118 -11.28 -18.11 -8.60
CA SER A 118 -12.12 -16.90 -8.63
C SER A 118 -13.12 -16.94 -7.49
N PHE A 119 -13.21 -15.84 -6.76
CA PHE A 119 -14.11 -15.69 -5.62
C PHE A 119 -14.88 -14.37 -5.70
N LEU A 120 -16.02 -14.35 -5.01
CA LEU A 120 -16.76 -13.13 -4.71
C LEU A 120 -16.49 -12.75 -3.24
N ASN A 121 -17.48 -12.90 -2.36
CA ASN A 121 -17.32 -12.67 -0.93
C ASN A 121 -16.84 -13.95 -0.24
N VAL A 122 -15.84 -13.84 0.65
CA VAL A 122 -15.32 -14.97 1.43
C VAL A 122 -15.24 -14.59 2.90
N SER A 123 -15.94 -15.34 3.76
CA SER A 123 -15.91 -15.17 5.21
C SER A 123 -15.42 -16.44 5.89
N THR A 124 -14.39 -16.29 6.73
CA THR A 124 -13.82 -17.37 7.53
C THR A 124 -13.58 -16.91 8.96
N THR A 125 -13.65 -17.82 9.92
CA THR A 125 -13.22 -17.54 11.30
C THR A 125 -11.70 -17.63 11.44
N GLY A 126 -11.08 -18.61 10.76
CA GLY A 126 -9.64 -18.79 10.65
C GLY A 126 -9.07 -18.26 9.33
N ALA A 127 -7.98 -18.87 8.87
CA ALA A 127 -7.16 -18.36 7.77
C ALA A 127 -7.82 -18.50 6.38
N GLN A 128 -7.52 -17.54 5.50
CA GLN A 128 -7.73 -17.61 4.06
C GLN A 128 -6.36 -17.66 3.38
N THR A 129 -6.06 -18.76 2.70
CA THR A 129 -4.78 -18.95 1.99
C THR A 129 -5.03 -19.22 0.52
N HIS A 130 -4.78 -18.21 -0.30
CA HIS A 130 -4.89 -18.24 -1.74
C HIS A 130 -3.51 -18.57 -2.35
N GLY A 131 -3.16 -19.86 -2.38
CA GLY A 131 -1.95 -20.35 -3.03
C GLY A 131 -1.95 -20.17 -4.55
N ALA A 132 -3.14 -20.19 -5.16
CA ALA A 132 -3.39 -20.05 -6.59
C ALA A 132 -3.30 -18.60 -7.05
N ALA A 133 -3.12 -18.39 -8.36
CA ALA A 133 -3.46 -17.09 -8.95
C ALA A 133 -4.96 -16.85 -8.76
N THR A 134 -5.34 -15.74 -8.14
CA THR A 134 -6.70 -15.55 -7.63
C THR A 134 -7.34 -14.28 -8.16
N THR A 135 -8.52 -14.42 -8.77
CA THR A 135 -9.42 -13.31 -9.07
C THR A 135 -10.25 -12.97 -7.84
N LEU A 136 -10.17 -11.72 -7.39
CA LEU A 136 -10.84 -11.20 -6.22
C LEU A 136 -11.96 -10.22 -6.61
N ASN A 137 -13.11 -10.30 -5.94
CA ASN A 137 -14.22 -9.38 -6.15
C ASN A 137 -15.12 -9.29 -4.91
N GLY A 138 -15.19 -8.14 -4.26
CA GLY A 138 -16.04 -7.95 -3.08
C GLY A 138 -15.26 -8.10 -1.77
N THR A 139 -15.90 -8.66 -0.73
CA THR A 139 -15.37 -8.60 0.63
C THR A 139 -14.80 -9.94 1.10
N TYR A 140 -13.57 -9.90 1.60
CA TYR A 140 -12.84 -11.02 2.19
C TYR A 140 -12.62 -10.74 3.67
N THR A 141 -13.18 -11.57 4.55
CA THR A 141 -13.13 -11.37 5.99
C THR A 141 -12.58 -12.59 6.70
N THR A 142 -11.51 -12.41 7.47
CA THR A 142 -11.02 -13.40 8.44
C THR A 142 -11.29 -12.86 9.84
N THR A 143 -12.00 -13.60 10.70
CA THR A 143 -12.28 -13.11 12.07
C THR A 143 -11.02 -13.07 12.92
N ASN A 144 -10.26 -14.16 12.94
CA ASN A 144 -9.05 -14.34 13.76
C ASN A 144 -7.82 -14.79 12.94
N GLY A 145 -8.03 -15.18 11.68
CA GLY A 145 -7.00 -15.72 10.82
C GLY A 145 -6.29 -14.67 9.97
N ALA A 146 -5.21 -15.10 9.31
CA ALA A 146 -4.54 -14.31 8.30
C ALA A 146 -5.29 -14.40 6.95
N PHE A 147 -5.27 -13.32 6.18
CA PHE A 147 -5.52 -13.37 4.74
C PHE A 147 -4.17 -13.41 4.02
N THR A 148 -3.96 -14.42 3.20
CA THR A 148 -2.72 -14.60 2.44
C THR A 148 -3.05 -14.87 0.97
N ALA A 149 -2.61 -13.99 0.08
CA ALA A 149 -2.56 -14.22 -1.37
C ALA A 149 -1.12 -14.51 -1.79
N SER A 150 -0.81 -15.80 -1.94
CA SER A 150 0.52 -16.24 -2.34
C SER A 150 0.74 -16.20 -3.85
N GLY A 151 -0.30 -16.54 -4.62
CA GLY A 151 -0.32 -16.34 -6.07
C GLY A 151 -0.61 -14.88 -6.45
N ALA A 152 -0.51 -14.57 -7.75
CA ALA A 152 -0.92 -13.27 -8.27
C ALA A 152 -2.41 -13.02 -8.00
N ALA A 153 -2.76 -11.82 -7.54
CA ALA A 153 -4.13 -11.38 -7.32
C ALA A 153 -4.58 -10.46 -8.46
N THR A 154 -5.77 -10.71 -9.00
CA THR A 154 -6.42 -9.84 -9.99
C THR A 154 -7.75 -9.37 -9.44
N LEU A 155 -7.96 -8.06 -9.33
CA LEU A 155 -9.24 -7.49 -8.93
C LEU A 155 -10.18 -7.49 -10.14
N ALA A 156 -11.34 -8.13 -10.01
CA ALA A 156 -12.43 -8.09 -10.98
C ALA A 156 -13.61 -7.21 -10.51
N GLY A 157 -13.47 -6.59 -9.35
CA GLY A 157 -14.39 -5.62 -8.75
C GLY A 157 -13.73 -4.97 -7.55
N ASP A 158 -14.37 -3.94 -7.01
CA ASP A 158 -13.89 -3.30 -5.79
C ASP A 158 -13.78 -4.34 -4.68
N THR A 159 -12.61 -4.37 -4.05
CA THR A 159 -12.23 -5.44 -3.13
C THR A 159 -11.90 -4.85 -1.77
N THR A 160 -12.47 -5.44 -0.72
CA THR A 160 -12.14 -5.12 0.67
C THR A 160 -11.62 -6.36 1.37
N VAL A 161 -10.43 -6.27 1.97
CA VAL A 161 -9.86 -7.32 2.80
C VAL A 161 -9.89 -6.89 4.27
N ASN A 162 -10.68 -7.58 5.08
CA ASN A 162 -10.74 -7.41 6.52
C ASN A 162 -9.95 -8.55 7.18
N GLY A 163 -8.67 -8.28 7.47
CA GLY A 163 -7.78 -9.22 8.13
C GLY A 163 -7.98 -9.24 9.65
N GLY A 164 -8.23 -10.41 10.21
CA GLY A 164 -8.35 -10.63 11.66
C GLY A 164 -7.01 -10.60 12.40
N SER A 165 -5.93 -11.07 11.77
CA SER A 165 -4.58 -11.10 12.39
C SER A 165 -3.44 -10.55 11.52
N SER A 166 -3.48 -10.75 10.21
CA SER A 166 -2.55 -10.15 9.25
C SER A 166 -3.10 -10.24 7.83
N VAL A 167 -2.57 -9.40 6.94
CA VAL A 167 -2.84 -9.43 5.51
C VAL A 167 -1.51 -9.49 4.75
N LEU A 168 -1.35 -10.49 3.89
CA LEU A 168 -0.18 -10.65 3.04
C LEU A 168 -0.59 -10.86 1.58
N PHE A 169 -0.12 -9.98 0.71
CA PHE A 169 -0.06 -10.19 -0.74
C PHE A 169 1.40 -10.43 -1.12
N SER A 170 1.78 -11.69 -1.34
CA SER A 170 3.14 -12.00 -1.76
C SER A 170 3.32 -12.03 -3.28
N GLY A 171 2.23 -12.30 -4.02
CA GLY A 171 2.16 -12.12 -5.47
C GLY A 171 1.92 -10.66 -5.89
N THR A 172 1.85 -10.42 -7.20
CA THR A 172 1.41 -9.12 -7.73
C THR A 172 -0.07 -8.89 -7.43
N VAL A 173 -0.50 -7.63 -7.40
CA VAL A 173 -1.91 -7.25 -7.28
C VAL A 173 -2.25 -6.29 -8.41
N ASP A 174 -3.13 -6.67 -9.31
CA ASP A 174 -3.49 -5.89 -10.51
C ASP A 174 -5.01 -5.80 -10.69
N GLY A 175 -5.49 -4.81 -11.44
CA GLY A 175 -6.91 -4.68 -11.82
C GLY A 175 -7.45 -3.28 -11.55
N ALA A 176 -8.22 -2.72 -12.48
CA ALA A 176 -8.65 -1.31 -12.48
C ALA A 176 -9.78 -0.97 -11.47
N TYR A 177 -9.68 -1.50 -10.25
CA TYR A 177 -10.66 -1.40 -9.18
C TYR A 177 -10.00 -0.92 -7.89
N ALA A 178 -10.82 -0.51 -6.91
CA ALA A 178 -10.34 -0.10 -5.61
C ALA A 178 -9.95 -1.32 -4.75
N LEU A 179 -8.86 -1.19 -3.99
CA LEU A 179 -8.51 -2.11 -2.92
C LEU A 179 -8.50 -1.37 -1.57
N ALA A 180 -9.36 -1.81 -0.66
CA ALA A 180 -9.32 -1.42 0.74
C ALA A 180 -8.80 -2.58 1.60
N VAL A 181 -7.84 -2.32 2.47
CA VAL A 181 -7.29 -3.31 3.40
C VAL A 181 -7.46 -2.81 4.82
N ASN A 182 -8.22 -3.53 5.62
CA ASN A 182 -8.47 -3.23 7.03
C ASN A 182 -7.85 -4.33 7.89
N ASN A 183 -6.82 -4.02 8.67
CA ASN A 183 -6.15 -4.99 9.51
C ASN A 183 -5.42 -4.32 10.67
N LYS A 184 -5.78 -4.70 11.90
CA LYS A 184 -5.26 -4.08 13.14
C LYS A 184 -3.81 -4.41 13.49
N SER A 185 -3.13 -5.16 12.63
CA SER A 185 -1.82 -5.76 12.85
C SER A 185 -0.93 -5.41 11.66
N THR A 186 -0.43 -6.39 10.91
CA THR A 186 0.48 -6.15 9.77
C THR A 186 -0.17 -6.40 8.41
N THR A 187 -0.08 -5.41 7.54
CA THR A 187 -0.44 -5.49 6.11
C THR A 187 0.83 -5.45 5.27
N GLN A 188 1.07 -6.45 4.43
CA GLN A 188 2.31 -6.56 3.65
C GLN A 188 2.03 -6.82 2.18
N PHE A 189 2.65 -6.02 1.31
CA PHE A 189 2.69 -6.21 -0.13
C PHE A 189 4.14 -6.43 -0.57
N THR A 190 4.53 -7.69 -0.75
CA THR A 190 5.90 -8.02 -1.20
C THR A 190 6.00 -8.12 -2.72
N GLY A 191 4.87 -8.28 -3.41
CA GLY A 191 4.78 -8.09 -4.86
C GLY A 191 4.57 -6.64 -5.25
N THR A 192 4.67 -6.34 -6.55
CA THR A 192 4.29 -5.03 -7.10
C THR A 192 2.77 -4.90 -7.15
N VAL A 193 2.26 -3.71 -6.84
CA VAL A 193 0.83 -3.39 -6.91
C VAL A 193 0.57 -2.48 -8.11
N GLY A 194 -0.37 -2.87 -8.96
CA GLY A 194 -0.78 -2.14 -10.17
C GLY A 194 0.29 -2.12 -11.27
N GLY A 195 1.20 -3.08 -11.29
CA GLY A 195 2.34 -3.10 -12.22
C GLY A 195 1.93 -3.38 -13.67
N THR A 196 0.92 -4.23 -13.89
CA THR A 196 0.37 -4.54 -15.22
C THR A 196 -0.90 -3.75 -15.48
N THR A 197 -1.80 -3.70 -14.49
CA THR A 197 -3.03 -2.92 -14.56
C THR A 197 -3.18 -2.15 -13.26
N ALA A 198 -2.92 -0.84 -13.34
CA ALA A 198 -3.00 0.08 -12.21
C ALA A 198 -4.34 -0.06 -11.48
N LEU A 199 -4.29 -0.04 -10.14
CA LEU A 199 -5.51 -0.05 -9.33
C LEU A 199 -6.25 1.29 -9.46
N ALA A 200 -7.56 1.31 -9.23
CA ALA A 200 -8.29 2.57 -9.14
C ALA A 200 -7.85 3.38 -7.90
N SER A 201 -7.68 2.70 -6.77
CA SER A 201 -7.13 3.28 -5.53
C SER A 201 -6.63 2.18 -4.60
N LEU A 202 -5.78 2.55 -3.65
CA LEU A 202 -5.38 1.70 -2.54
C LEU A 202 -5.55 2.45 -1.21
N THR A 203 -6.26 1.85 -0.27
CA THR A 203 -6.48 2.41 1.07
C THR A 203 -6.19 1.37 2.15
N THR A 204 -5.42 1.75 3.18
CA THR A 204 -5.27 0.98 4.43
C THR A 204 -6.11 1.60 5.55
N ASP A 205 -6.43 0.87 6.61
CA ASP A 205 -7.10 1.44 7.79
C ASP A 205 -6.11 2.15 8.72
N ALA A 206 -6.63 2.81 9.75
CA ALA A 206 -5.83 3.65 10.65
C ALA A 206 -5.05 2.87 11.71
N THR A 207 -5.30 1.57 11.86
CA THR A 207 -4.68 0.74 12.90
C THR A 207 -3.66 -0.21 12.30
N GLY A 208 -2.68 -0.64 13.10
CA GLY A 208 -1.65 -1.56 12.63
C GLY A 208 -0.50 -0.86 11.92
N THR A 209 0.15 -1.60 11.02
CA THR A 209 1.24 -1.14 10.16
C THR A 209 1.14 -1.74 8.76
N SER A 210 1.62 -0.99 7.79
CA SER A 210 1.67 -1.40 6.39
C SER A 210 3.10 -1.38 5.85
N SER A 211 3.48 -2.36 5.03
CA SER A 211 4.74 -2.33 4.27
C SER A 211 4.49 -2.68 2.82
N LEU A 212 5.01 -1.85 1.92
CA LEU A 212 4.77 -1.98 0.48
C LEU A 212 6.05 -1.79 -0.31
N ARG A 213 6.11 -2.43 -1.48
CA ARG A 213 7.07 -2.10 -2.52
C ARG A 213 6.48 -1.03 -3.44
N SER A 214 6.64 -1.17 -4.75
CA SER A 214 6.11 -0.21 -5.71
C SER A 214 4.59 -0.37 -5.90
N VAL A 215 3.89 0.77 -5.96
CA VAL A 215 2.43 0.84 -6.08
C VAL A 215 2.06 1.84 -7.18
N THR A 216 1.26 1.39 -8.14
CA THR A 216 0.73 2.26 -9.21
C THR A 216 -0.80 2.26 -9.18
N THR A 217 -1.39 3.45 -9.12
CA THR A 217 -2.83 3.67 -9.14
C THR A 217 -3.20 4.78 -10.12
N THR A 218 -4.41 4.72 -10.66
CA THR A 218 -4.98 5.86 -11.42
C THR A 218 -5.46 6.95 -10.46
N GLY A 219 -6.18 6.57 -9.41
CA GLY A 219 -6.66 7.44 -8.34
C GLY A 219 -5.72 7.47 -7.13
N ALA A 220 -6.31 7.64 -5.94
CA ALA A 220 -5.60 7.95 -4.71
C ALA A 220 -4.89 6.73 -4.09
N GLN A 221 -3.80 7.01 -3.37
CA GLN A 221 -3.13 6.10 -2.44
C GLN A 221 -3.21 6.70 -1.05
N THR A 222 -3.87 6.02 -0.12
CA THR A 222 -4.08 6.50 1.24
C THR A 222 -3.65 5.44 2.26
N TYR A 223 -2.53 5.69 2.94
CA TYR A 223 -2.03 4.87 4.01
C TYR A 223 -2.41 5.51 5.35
N ASN A 224 -3.41 4.95 6.03
CA ASN A 224 -3.94 5.56 7.26
C ASN A 224 -3.18 5.14 8.52
N ASP A 225 -2.40 4.07 8.45
CA ASP A 225 -1.56 3.50 9.50
C ASP A 225 -0.10 3.94 9.34
N ALA A 226 0.77 3.49 10.25
CA ALA A 226 2.21 3.67 10.06
C ALA A 226 2.69 2.81 8.88
N VAL A 227 3.47 3.40 7.98
CA VAL A 227 3.80 2.78 6.69
C VAL A 227 5.31 2.69 6.46
N THR A 228 5.77 1.54 5.96
CA THR A 228 7.12 1.37 5.43
C THR A 228 7.10 1.40 3.91
N LEU A 229 7.84 2.35 3.33
CA LEU A 229 7.94 2.54 1.89
C LEU A 229 9.28 2.04 1.34
N ASN A 230 9.24 1.29 0.24
CA ASN A 230 10.42 0.70 -0.39
C ASN A 230 10.22 0.54 -1.91
N GLY A 231 10.22 1.68 -2.61
CA GLY A 231 10.13 1.70 -4.07
C GLY A 231 9.45 2.94 -4.62
N THR A 232 8.79 2.78 -5.78
CA THR A 232 8.11 3.87 -6.48
C THR A 232 6.60 3.83 -6.27
N TYR A 233 6.02 4.95 -5.85
CA TYR A 233 4.59 5.13 -5.60
C TYR A 233 4.04 6.14 -6.59
N THR A 234 3.13 5.71 -7.48
CA THR A 234 2.63 6.55 -8.56
C THR A 234 1.11 6.63 -8.54
N THR A 235 0.58 7.85 -8.39
CA THR A 235 -0.83 8.16 -8.62
C THR A 235 -0.96 8.95 -9.92
N THR A 236 -1.82 8.53 -10.85
CA THR A 236 -1.94 9.23 -12.14
C THR A 236 -2.63 10.59 -11.99
N SER A 237 -3.78 10.62 -11.30
CA SER A 237 -4.55 11.84 -11.06
C SER A 237 -4.95 12.03 -9.59
N GLY A 238 -4.74 11.03 -8.73
CA GLY A 238 -5.08 11.10 -7.31
C GLY A 238 -3.95 11.64 -6.42
N ALA A 239 -4.28 11.81 -5.14
CA ALA A 239 -3.32 12.19 -4.11
C ALA A 239 -2.57 10.96 -3.60
N PHE A 240 -1.30 11.16 -3.20
CA PHE A 240 -0.59 10.26 -2.30
C PHE A 240 -0.71 10.79 -0.87
N THR A 241 -1.11 9.96 0.08
CA THR A 241 -1.27 10.36 1.48
C THR A 241 -0.78 9.26 2.42
N ALA A 242 0.17 9.60 3.28
CA ALA A 242 0.58 8.79 4.42
C ALA A 242 0.23 9.54 5.72
N ASN A 243 -0.81 9.08 6.41
CA ASN A 243 -1.32 9.74 7.61
C ASN A 243 -0.56 9.34 8.88
N GLY A 244 -0.03 8.11 8.93
CA GLY A 244 0.82 7.64 10.02
C GLY A 244 2.29 8.04 9.86
N ALA A 245 3.12 7.60 10.81
CA ALA A 245 4.57 7.70 10.68
C ALA A 245 5.06 6.87 9.49
N THR A 246 5.97 7.44 8.72
CA THR A 246 6.55 6.82 7.52
C THR A 246 7.99 6.41 7.79
N THR A 247 8.34 5.16 7.45
CA THR A 247 9.71 4.67 7.43
C THR A 247 10.13 4.37 6.00
N LEU A 248 11.28 4.86 5.55
CA LEU A 248 11.87 4.49 4.27
C LEU A 248 12.71 3.22 4.46
N GLY A 249 12.16 2.09 4.03
CA GLY A 249 12.87 0.79 4.01
C GLY A 249 13.85 0.67 2.83
N GLY A 250 13.67 1.49 1.80
CA GLY A 250 14.56 1.64 0.65
C GLY A 250 14.39 3.02 0.01
N ASP A 251 15.22 3.31 -0.99
CA ASP A 251 15.08 4.53 -1.78
C ASP A 251 13.65 4.63 -2.33
N THR A 252 13.04 5.78 -2.08
CA THR A 252 11.60 5.97 -2.31
C THR A 252 11.38 7.14 -3.26
N THR A 253 10.56 6.89 -4.29
CA THR A 253 10.07 7.94 -5.20
C THR A 253 8.56 8.00 -5.12
N VAL A 254 7.99 9.19 -4.88
CA VAL A 254 6.55 9.43 -4.92
C VAL A 254 6.22 10.33 -6.10
N ASN A 255 5.48 9.79 -7.07
CA ASN A 255 4.94 10.51 -8.21
C ASN A 255 3.45 10.82 -7.93
N GLY A 256 3.18 11.92 -7.24
CA GLY A 256 1.84 12.34 -6.85
C GLY A 256 1.12 13.12 -7.95
N GLY A 257 0.12 12.52 -8.58
CA GLY A 257 -0.65 13.11 -9.68
C GLY A 257 -1.38 14.41 -9.34
N SER A 258 -1.87 14.56 -8.09
CA SER A 258 -2.51 15.81 -7.61
C SER A 258 -1.79 16.48 -6.45
N SER A 259 -1.40 15.72 -5.43
CA SER A 259 -0.74 16.22 -4.21
C SER A 259 -0.06 15.09 -3.45
N VAL A 260 0.86 15.44 -2.57
CA VAL A 260 1.58 14.51 -1.69
C VAL A 260 1.49 15.02 -0.25
N LEU A 261 1.05 14.15 0.66
CA LEU A 261 0.99 14.45 2.10
C LEU A 261 1.70 13.35 2.90
N PHE A 262 2.63 13.78 3.74
CA PHE A 262 3.14 13.01 4.88
C PHE A 262 2.69 13.72 6.16
N ALA A 263 1.67 13.17 6.82
CA ALA A 263 1.13 13.79 8.02
C ALA A 263 1.97 13.47 9.28
N GLY A 264 2.54 12.27 9.34
CA GLY A 264 3.44 11.83 10.40
C GLY A 264 4.90 12.24 10.20
N THR A 265 5.79 11.66 11.02
CA THR A 265 7.24 11.76 10.79
C THR A 265 7.64 10.96 9.56
N VAL A 266 8.78 11.31 8.96
CA VAL A 266 9.38 10.55 7.86
C VAL A 266 10.83 10.27 8.21
N ASP A 267 11.19 9.00 8.41
CA ASP A 267 12.52 8.59 8.86
C ASP A 267 13.08 7.44 7.98
N GLY A 268 14.40 7.26 7.98
CA GLY A 268 15.07 6.14 7.31
C GLY A 268 16.25 6.60 6.46
N ALA A 269 17.38 5.91 6.55
CA ALA A 269 18.66 6.32 5.93
C ALA A 269 18.70 6.09 4.40
N GLN A 270 17.67 6.57 3.69
CA GLN A 270 17.43 6.36 2.26
C GLN A 270 17.10 7.68 1.57
N ALA A 271 17.16 7.70 0.24
CA ALA A 271 16.73 8.87 -0.53
C ALA A 271 15.21 8.95 -0.63
N LEU A 272 14.67 10.17 -0.54
CA LEU A 272 13.29 10.48 -0.85
C LEU A 272 13.22 11.48 -2.01
N VAL A 273 12.61 11.05 -3.11
CA VAL A 273 12.31 11.91 -4.27
C VAL A 273 10.80 12.07 -4.37
N ILE A 274 10.34 13.31 -4.45
CA ILE A 274 8.92 13.64 -4.63
C ILE A 274 8.77 14.38 -5.95
N ASN A 275 7.87 13.88 -6.80
CA ASN A 275 7.43 14.55 -8.02
C ASN A 275 5.93 14.82 -7.89
N SER A 276 5.52 16.07 -7.75
CA SER A 276 4.10 16.43 -7.66
C SER A 276 3.78 17.73 -8.38
N LYS A 277 2.71 17.70 -9.17
CA LYS A 277 2.21 18.91 -9.84
C LYS A 277 1.46 19.86 -8.91
N GLY A 278 1.11 19.40 -7.70
CA GLY A 278 0.40 20.20 -6.70
C GLY A 278 1.19 20.35 -5.42
N ALA A 279 0.50 20.39 -4.29
CA ALA A 279 1.13 20.61 -3.01
C ALA A 279 1.82 19.34 -2.48
N THR A 280 3.07 19.47 -2.08
CA THR A 280 3.84 18.51 -1.28
C THR A 280 3.92 19.02 0.15
N GLN A 281 3.36 18.28 1.11
CA GLN A 281 3.26 18.71 2.50
C GLN A 281 3.85 17.68 3.46
N PHE A 282 4.73 18.15 4.34
CA PHE A 282 5.24 17.40 5.48
C PHE A 282 4.84 18.13 6.75
N THR A 283 3.90 17.56 7.52
CA THR A 283 3.45 18.20 8.77
C THR A 283 4.24 17.74 9.98
N GLY A 284 4.82 16.54 9.94
CA GLY A 284 5.77 16.03 10.92
C GLY A 284 7.23 16.39 10.59
N THR A 285 8.13 16.03 11.51
CA THR A 285 9.58 16.17 11.31
C THR A 285 10.09 15.15 10.30
N VAL A 286 11.04 15.56 9.46
CA VAL A 286 11.69 14.69 8.48
C VAL A 286 13.12 14.38 8.93
N GLY A 287 13.45 13.09 9.04
CA GLY A 287 14.77 12.59 9.45
C GLY A 287 15.10 12.85 10.93
N GLY A 288 14.09 13.00 11.78
CA GLY A 288 14.26 13.37 13.19
C GLY A 288 14.87 12.24 14.04
N THR A 289 14.48 10.99 13.78
CA THR A 289 15.02 9.80 14.46
C THR A 289 16.14 9.18 13.65
N THR A 290 15.90 8.97 12.35
CA THR A 290 16.89 8.47 11.41
C THR A 290 16.92 9.41 10.21
N ALA A 291 17.96 10.24 10.16
CA ALA A 291 18.17 11.20 9.08
C ALA A 291 18.07 10.54 7.70
N LEU A 292 17.39 11.21 6.77
CA LEU A 292 17.31 10.71 5.39
C LEU A 292 18.67 10.81 4.71
N MET A 293 18.93 9.99 3.69
CA MET A 293 20.11 10.17 2.86
C MET A 293 20.02 11.46 2.04
N SER A 294 18.87 11.73 1.45
CA SER A 294 18.59 12.98 0.74
C SER A 294 17.09 13.22 0.63
N LEU A 295 16.70 14.47 0.38
CA LEU A 295 15.34 14.85 0.03
C LEU A 295 15.37 15.73 -1.21
N THR A 296 14.62 15.35 -2.24
CA THR A 296 14.48 16.12 -3.48
C THR A 296 13.01 16.27 -3.86
N THR A 297 12.58 17.49 -4.16
CA THR A 297 11.27 17.78 -4.80
C THR A 297 11.49 18.14 -6.27
N ASP A 298 10.48 17.97 -7.12
CA ASP A 298 10.55 18.39 -8.52
C ASP A 298 10.32 19.89 -8.68
N ALA A 299 10.39 20.39 -9.92
CA ALA A 299 10.29 21.83 -10.20
C ALA A 299 8.84 22.35 -10.28
N THR A 300 7.85 21.45 -10.32
CA THR A 300 6.44 21.81 -10.41
C THR A 300 5.78 21.79 -9.03
N GLY A 301 4.63 22.45 -8.90
CA GLY A 301 3.90 22.47 -7.63
C GLY A 301 4.52 23.40 -6.57
N THR A 302 4.29 23.04 -5.30
CA THR A 302 4.81 23.77 -4.14
C THR A 302 5.10 22.80 -3.01
N SER A 303 6.11 23.10 -2.19
CA SER A 303 6.49 22.30 -1.03
C SER A 303 6.32 23.06 0.27
N SER A 304 5.83 22.42 1.33
CA SER A 304 5.75 22.97 2.68
C SER A 304 6.24 21.94 3.69
N LEU A 305 7.28 22.30 4.43
CA LEU A 305 7.94 21.39 5.37
C LEU A 305 8.27 22.09 6.68
N ARG A 306 8.56 21.30 7.70
CA ARG A 306 9.21 21.78 8.91
C ARG A 306 10.23 20.79 9.43
N ASN A 307 11.35 21.29 9.95
CA ASN A 307 12.38 20.48 10.61
C ASN A 307 12.85 19.28 9.78
N VAL A 308 13.81 19.50 8.88
CA VAL A 308 14.33 18.48 7.95
C VAL A 308 15.79 18.18 8.24
N THR A 309 16.11 16.92 8.54
CA THR A 309 17.49 16.45 8.75
C THR A 309 17.85 15.38 7.74
N THR A 310 18.94 15.59 7.01
CA THR A 310 19.50 14.65 6.05
C THR A 310 21.00 14.51 6.25
N THR A 311 21.58 13.37 5.87
CA THR A 311 23.03 13.20 5.84
C THR A 311 23.62 13.83 4.58
N GLY A 312 22.98 13.60 3.42
CA GLY A 312 23.29 14.21 2.13
C GLY A 312 22.41 15.43 1.83
N ALA A 313 22.17 15.68 0.54
CA ALA A 313 21.60 16.93 0.05
C ALA A 313 20.09 17.09 0.33
N GLN A 314 19.67 18.35 0.48
CA GLN A 314 18.28 18.80 0.44
C GLN A 314 18.12 19.70 -0.79
N THR A 315 17.24 19.32 -1.71
CA THR A 315 17.01 20.07 -2.95
C THR A 315 15.52 20.30 -3.15
N TYR A 316 15.10 21.55 -3.06
CA TYR A 316 13.73 21.98 -3.31
C TYR A 316 13.67 22.69 -4.66
N ASN A 317 13.16 22.01 -5.68
CA ASN A 317 13.16 22.55 -7.05
C ASN A 317 11.94 23.43 -7.34
N ASP A 318 10.90 23.33 -6.53
CA ASP A 318 9.65 24.09 -6.57
C ASP A 318 9.67 25.27 -5.59
N ALA A 319 8.58 26.06 -5.58
CA ALA A 319 8.41 27.07 -4.55
C ALA A 319 8.22 26.39 -3.18
N VAL A 320 8.97 26.82 -2.17
CA VAL A 320 9.06 26.15 -0.88
C VAL A 320 8.66 27.06 0.27
N THR A 321 7.86 26.56 1.19
CA THR A 321 7.54 27.18 2.48
C THR A 321 8.35 26.50 3.57
N LEU A 322 9.16 27.29 4.28
CA LEU A 322 10.10 26.83 5.29
C LEU A 322 9.65 27.23 6.70
N ASN A 323 9.86 26.33 7.66
CA ASN A 323 9.55 26.55 9.07
C ASN A 323 10.46 25.69 9.97
N GLY A 324 11.30 26.33 10.79
CA GLY A 324 12.20 25.63 11.71
C GLY A 324 13.55 25.28 11.11
N THR A 325 14.12 24.13 11.47
CA THR A 325 15.54 23.82 11.21
C THR A 325 15.73 22.87 10.02
N TYR A 326 16.59 23.23 9.09
CA TYR A 326 16.98 22.41 7.93
C TYR A 326 18.46 22.07 8.04
N ALA A 327 18.79 20.80 8.28
CA ALA A 327 20.16 20.36 8.56
C ALA A 327 20.63 19.29 7.59
N THR A 328 21.79 19.54 6.98
CA THR A 328 22.52 18.59 6.14
C THR A 328 23.87 18.27 6.78
N THR A 329 24.26 16.99 6.89
CA THR A 329 25.55 16.65 7.53
C THR A 329 26.74 17.01 6.63
N SER A 330 26.71 16.53 5.39
CA SER A 330 27.75 16.74 4.36
C SER A 330 27.20 17.23 3.03
N GLY A 331 25.88 17.22 2.85
CA GLY A 331 25.22 17.70 1.63
C GLY A 331 25.02 19.21 1.58
N ALA A 332 24.56 19.68 0.42
CA ALA A 332 24.12 21.06 0.22
C ALA A 332 22.65 21.20 0.60
N PHE A 333 22.27 22.39 1.06
CA PHE A 333 20.88 22.86 1.05
C PHE A 333 20.67 23.73 -0.18
N THR A 334 19.66 23.42 -0.99
CA THR A 334 19.32 24.17 -2.21
C THR A 334 17.82 24.40 -2.29
N ALA A 335 17.40 25.66 -2.36
CA ALA A 335 16.06 26.07 -2.73
C ALA A 335 16.12 26.80 -4.09
N ASN A 336 15.72 26.11 -5.16
CA ASN A 336 15.76 26.66 -6.52
C ASN A 336 14.55 27.54 -6.83
N GLY A 337 13.37 27.19 -6.31
CA GLY A 337 12.17 28.05 -6.40
C GLY A 337 12.18 29.18 -5.38
N ALA A 338 11.11 29.98 -5.39
CA ALA A 338 10.91 31.02 -4.37
C ALA A 338 10.72 30.38 -2.99
N ALA A 339 11.40 30.91 -1.97
CA ALA A 339 11.29 30.48 -0.59
C ALA A 339 10.44 31.47 0.22
N THR A 340 9.48 30.96 0.98
CA THR A 340 8.68 31.72 1.95
C THR A 340 8.95 31.21 3.36
N LEU A 341 9.30 32.09 4.29
CA LEU A 341 9.48 31.74 5.70
C LEU A 341 8.14 31.86 6.42
N ALA A 342 7.56 30.73 6.80
CA ALA A 342 6.34 30.68 7.62
C ALA A 342 6.64 30.72 9.13
N GLY A 343 7.89 30.47 9.51
CA GLY A 343 8.41 30.64 10.87
C GLY A 343 9.90 30.94 10.83
N ASP A 344 10.48 31.25 11.99
CA ASP A 344 11.92 31.39 12.13
C ASP A 344 12.62 30.16 11.56
N THR A 345 13.59 30.40 10.68
CA THR A 345 14.21 29.35 9.87
C THR A 345 15.70 29.35 10.12
N THR A 346 16.24 28.17 10.43
CA THR A 346 17.69 27.95 10.53
C THR A 346 18.11 26.92 9.49
N VAL A 347 19.06 27.26 8.62
CA VAL A 347 19.65 26.32 7.66
C VAL A 347 21.07 26.00 8.08
N ASN A 348 21.32 24.74 8.42
CA ASN A 348 22.64 24.17 8.73
C ASN A 348 23.14 23.41 7.50
N GLY A 349 23.87 24.09 6.61
CA GLY A 349 24.46 23.55 5.40
C GLY A 349 25.78 22.80 5.65
N GLY A 350 25.80 21.51 5.36
CA GLY A 350 26.97 20.64 5.52
C GLY A 350 28.09 20.91 4.52
N SER A 351 27.74 21.42 3.34
CA SER A 351 28.70 21.86 2.31
C SER A 351 28.44 23.26 1.76
N SER A 352 27.22 23.57 1.34
CA SER A 352 26.84 24.90 0.84
C SER A 352 25.34 25.16 1.04
N VAL A 353 24.97 26.43 0.97
CA VAL A 353 23.57 26.88 1.01
C VAL A 353 23.29 27.75 -0.21
N LEU A 354 22.27 27.41 -0.98
CA LEU A 354 21.80 28.17 -2.13
C LEU A 354 20.31 28.47 -2.01
N PHE A 355 19.97 29.75 -2.11
CA PHE A 355 18.65 30.24 -2.44
C PHE A 355 18.70 30.87 -3.84
N ALA A 356 18.23 30.13 -4.84
CA ALA A 356 18.27 30.60 -6.22
C ALA A 356 17.12 31.59 -6.51
N GLY A 357 15.94 31.33 -5.95
CA GLY A 357 14.76 32.18 -6.02
C GLY A 357 14.75 33.33 -5.00
N THR A 358 13.59 34.01 -4.88
CA THR A 358 13.38 35.02 -3.83
C THR A 358 13.29 34.37 -2.45
N VAL A 359 13.56 35.14 -1.41
CA VAL A 359 13.36 34.71 -0.02
C VAL A 359 12.55 35.77 0.70
N ASP A 360 11.33 35.46 1.10
CA ASP A 360 10.39 36.40 1.72
C ASP A 360 9.76 35.83 2.99
N GLY A 361 9.26 36.71 3.87
CA GLY A 361 8.51 36.33 5.08
C GLY A 361 9.02 37.06 6.31
N ALA A 362 8.12 37.57 7.14
CA ALA A 362 8.44 38.42 8.30
C ALA A 362 9.01 37.63 9.50
N GLN A 363 10.03 36.82 9.24
CA GLN A 363 10.65 35.88 10.18
C GLN A 363 12.17 36.00 10.13
N ALA A 364 12.86 35.47 11.14
CA ALA A 364 14.31 35.41 11.15
C ALA A 364 14.83 34.29 10.23
N LEU A 365 15.89 34.60 9.47
CA LEU A 365 16.67 33.60 8.73
C LEU A 365 18.09 33.53 9.29
N VAL A 366 18.46 32.35 9.80
CA VAL A 366 19.82 32.04 10.25
C VAL A 366 20.41 31.00 9.31
N ILE A 367 21.58 31.27 8.76
CA ILE A 367 22.33 30.35 7.91
C ILE A 367 23.64 30.00 8.61
N ASN A 368 23.87 28.71 8.83
CA ASN A 368 25.14 28.17 9.29
C ASN A 368 25.69 27.25 8.18
N SER A 369 26.71 27.69 7.45
CA SER A 369 27.24 26.97 6.29
C SER A 369 28.73 26.70 6.44
N LYS A 370 29.14 25.45 6.23
CA LYS A 370 30.59 25.10 6.19
C LYS A 370 31.28 25.56 4.89
N GLY A 371 30.52 26.00 3.90
CA GLY A 371 31.02 26.53 2.63
C GLY A 371 30.19 27.70 2.14
N ALA A 372 30.04 27.88 0.83
CA ALA A 372 29.42 29.08 0.28
C ALA A 372 27.92 29.18 0.61
N THR A 373 27.50 30.37 1.03
CA THR A 373 26.10 30.81 1.12
C THR A 373 25.80 31.76 -0.04
N GLN A 374 24.82 31.42 -0.88
CA GLN A 374 24.50 32.20 -2.07
C GLN A 374 23.01 32.54 -2.13
N PHE A 375 22.72 33.82 -2.27
CA PHE A 375 21.39 34.34 -2.59
C PHE A 375 21.44 34.96 -3.99
N THR A 376 20.90 34.26 -4.98
CA THR A 376 20.87 34.79 -6.36
C THR A 376 19.62 35.61 -6.65
N GLY A 377 18.53 35.35 -5.93
CA GLY A 377 17.31 36.16 -5.95
C GLY A 377 17.30 37.27 -4.91
N THR A 378 16.23 38.06 -4.91
CA THR A 378 16.01 39.14 -3.92
C THR A 378 15.58 38.57 -2.57
N VAL A 379 16.16 39.09 -1.49
CA VAL A 379 15.80 38.75 -0.11
C VAL A 379 14.96 39.87 0.50
N GLY A 380 13.76 39.53 0.97
CA GLY A 380 12.82 40.44 1.61
C GLY A 380 12.14 41.44 0.66
N GLY A 381 12.05 41.11 -0.63
CA GLY A 381 11.53 42.03 -1.65
C GLY A 381 10.03 42.27 -1.56
N THR A 382 9.25 41.23 -1.28
CA THR A 382 7.79 41.32 -1.11
C THR A 382 7.42 41.48 0.36
N THR A 383 7.99 40.62 1.21
CA THR A 383 7.84 40.70 2.67
C THR A 383 9.22 40.67 3.28
N ALA A 384 9.69 41.82 3.76
CA ALA A 384 10.98 41.98 4.41
C ALA A 384 11.17 40.96 5.54
N LEU A 385 12.38 40.37 5.62
CA LEU A 385 12.71 39.45 6.70
C LEU A 385 12.77 40.20 8.04
N ALA A 386 12.52 39.51 9.16
CA ALA A 386 12.75 40.10 10.48
C ALA A 386 14.24 40.32 10.72
N SER A 387 15.07 39.34 10.35
CA SER A 387 16.53 39.45 10.37
C SER A 387 17.16 38.45 9.40
N LEU A 388 18.41 38.72 9.01
CA LEU A 388 19.26 37.76 8.30
C LEU A 388 20.58 37.64 9.05
N THR A 389 20.98 36.41 9.39
CA THR A 389 22.28 36.11 10.00
C THR A 389 23.00 35.00 9.24
N THR A 390 24.26 35.23 8.90
CA THR A 390 25.19 34.18 8.43
C THR A 390 26.23 33.88 9.50
N ASP A 391 26.69 32.63 9.59
CA ASP A 391 27.74 32.23 10.52
C ASP A 391 29.12 32.72 10.07
N ALA A 392 30.15 32.40 10.87
CA ALA A 392 31.53 32.77 10.55
C ALA A 392 32.20 31.79 9.56
N GLY A 393 31.54 30.67 9.25
CA GLY A 393 32.01 29.67 8.31
C GLY A 393 31.76 30.09 6.85
N GLY A 394 32.71 29.78 5.96
CA GLY A 394 32.52 29.93 4.53
C GLY A 394 32.56 31.38 4.02
N THR A 395 31.72 31.66 3.03
CA THR A 395 31.59 32.96 2.35
C THR A 395 30.15 33.20 1.97
N SER A 396 29.72 34.47 1.98
CA SER A 396 28.38 34.85 1.56
C SER A 396 28.40 35.69 0.29
N SER A 397 27.50 35.40 -0.65
CA SER A 397 27.22 36.26 -1.80
C SER A 397 25.75 36.65 -1.80
N LEU A 398 25.51 37.96 -1.77
CA LEU A 398 24.17 38.53 -1.70
C LEU A 398 24.01 39.59 -2.80
N ARG A 399 22.76 39.87 -3.15
CA ARG A 399 22.39 41.00 -4.00
C ARG A 399 21.57 42.01 -3.18
N ASN A 400 20.26 41.98 -3.36
CA ASN A 400 19.35 42.88 -2.66
C ASN A 400 18.78 42.21 -1.41
N VAL A 401 19.03 42.80 -0.24
CA VAL A 401 18.53 42.31 1.05
C VAL A 401 17.76 43.41 1.76
N THR A 402 16.49 43.15 2.06
CA THR A 402 15.63 44.02 2.86
C THR A 402 15.20 43.28 4.13
N THR A 403 15.50 43.88 5.28
CA THR A 403 15.08 43.39 6.60
C THR A 403 14.44 44.53 7.39
N THR A 404 13.52 44.20 8.29
CA THR A 404 12.98 45.17 9.27
C THR A 404 13.88 45.30 10.50
N GLY A 405 14.65 44.25 10.81
CA GLY A 405 15.66 44.22 11.87
C GLY A 405 17.07 44.03 11.32
N ALA A 406 17.93 43.44 12.15
CA ALA A 406 19.37 43.37 11.90
C ALA A 406 19.74 42.44 10.72
N GLN A 407 20.81 42.83 10.01
CA GLN A 407 21.56 41.99 9.09
C GLN A 407 22.94 41.76 9.71
N THR A 408 23.27 40.51 10.03
CA THR A 408 24.54 40.13 10.66
C THR A 408 25.28 39.17 9.76
N TYR A 409 26.40 39.61 9.18
CA TYR A 409 27.24 38.75 8.36
C TYR A 409 28.56 38.51 9.08
N ASN A 410 28.77 37.27 9.54
CA ASN A 410 29.97 36.92 10.31
C ASN A 410 31.08 36.32 9.43
N ASP A 411 30.82 36.10 8.15
CA ASP A 411 31.72 35.60 7.12
C ASP A 411 32.12 36.69 6.10
N ALA A 412 33.00 36.34 5.16
CA ALA A 412 33.37 37.26 4.09
C ALA A 412 32.22 37.41 3.08
N VAL A 413 31.83 38.66 2.81
CA VAL A 413 30.66 38.98 1.97
C VAL A 413 31.06 39.56 0.61
N THR A 414 30.44 39.06 -0.46
CA THR A 414 30.42 39.67 -1.80
C THR A 414 29.03 40.25 -2.08
N LEU A 415 28.97 41.53 -2.49
CA LEU A 415 27.74 42.29 -2.77
C LEU A 415 27.60 42.63 -4.26
#